data_AF-B7G4N0-F1
#
_entry.id   AF-B7G4N0-F1
#
_cell.length_a   1.000
_cell.length_b   1.000
_cell.length_c   1.000
_cell.angle_alpha   90.00
_cell.angle_beta   90.00
_cell.angle_gamma   90.00
#
_symmetry.space_group_name_H-M   'P 1'
#
loop_
_entity.id
_entity.type
_entity.pdbx_description
1 polymer ?
#
loop_
_entity_poly.entity_id
_entity_poly.type
_entity_poly.pdbx_seq_one_letter_code
_entity_poly.pdbx_strand_id
1 'polypeptide(L)'
;MTDRSEGVHSKTFETLQLGSEEFRNLPGPEVLSAWARLVDESMSSEARSYHTTSHVLDVLAALPKHNNDPILLLAALFHDVVYLTVDRHLSTDQQALVGTIIRDPSGEKENLEFVEHREDGLLLLVRDIFEVGNTNDSVGLNEYLSAVVAVQMLGEYVTSAEIFQIGACIEASIPVRPNTCNGYVVRSPMQVLHDRLLLVNRKWGLGFSSHELTKTTQRAVKFALADLSSFH
;
A
#
# COMPACT_ATOMS: atom_id res chain seq x y z
N MET A 1 13.75 18.53 20.74
CA MET A 1 12.76 17.54 20.23
C MET A 1 12.22 17.91 18.84
N THR A 2 12.40 19.15 18.36
CA THR A 2 11.94 19.67 17.06
C THR A 2 12.81 19.29 15.85
N ASP A 3 14.08 18.92 16.05
CA ASP A 3 15.06 18.70 14.97
C ASP A 3 14.88 17.33 14.24
N ARG A 4 14.31 16.32 14.90
CA ARG A 4 14.06 15.00 14.28
C ARG A 4 12.81 14.99 13.39
N SER A 5 11.77 15.75 13.73
CA SER A 5 10.53 15.79 12.94
C SER A 5 10.72 16.54 11.62
N GLU A 6 11.52 17.61 11.61
CA GLU A 6 11.86 18.33 10.37
C GLU A 6 12.69 17.48 9.41
N GLY A 7 13.65 16.71 9.93
CA GLY A 7 14.47 15.81 9.11
C GLY A 7 13.72 14.60 8.53
N VAL A 8 12.68 14.10 9.21
CA VAL A 8 11.82 13.02 8.70
C VAL A 8 10.90 13.54 7.60
N HIS A 9 10.22 14.66 7.84
CA HIS A 9 9.34 15.27 6.84
C HIS A 9 10.07 15.59 5.53
N SER A 10 11.31 16.11 5.63
CA SER A 10 12.15 16.36 4.46
C SER A 10 12.40 15.09 3.64
N LYS A 11 12.69 13.96 4.30
CA LYS A 11 12.97 12.69 3.60
C LYS A 11 11.73 12.06 2.98
N THR A 12 10.59 12.10 3.67
CA THR A 12 9.31 11.64 3.12
C THR A 12 8.94 12.45 1.88
N PHE A 13 9.10 13.78 1.95
CA PHE A 13 8.88 14.68 0.82
C PHE A 13 9.84 14.39 -0.34
N GLU A 14 11.15 14.26 -0.09
CA GLU A 14 12.16 13.93 -1.11
C GLU A 14 11.86 12.57 -1.77
N THR A 15 11.43 11.58 -0.99
CA THR A 15 11.07 10.26 -1.51
C THR A 15 9.83 10.32 -2.38
N LEU A 16 8.81 11.09 -1.97
CA LEU A 16 7.62 11.35 -2.80
C LEU A 16 7.98 12.07 -4.08
N GLN A 17 8.88 13.05 -4.01
CA GLN A 17 9.34 13.78 -5.19
C GLN A 17 10.01 12.83 -6.18
N LEU A 18 10.96 12.00 -5.73
CA LEU A 18 11.62 10.98 -6.56
C LEU A 18 10.61 9.96 -7.12
N GLY A 19 9.70 9.46 -6.29
CA GLY A 19 8.66 8.51 -6.71
C GLY A 19 7.65 9.11 -7.70
N SER A 20 7.54 10.44 -7.76
CA SER A 20 6.62 11.14 -8.65
C SER A 20 7.22 11.54 -9.99
N GLU A 21 8.53 11.39 -10.21
CA GLU A 21 9.22 11.88 -11.42
C GLU A 21 8.65 11.31 -12.72
N GLU A 22 8.12 10.08 -12.68
CA GLU A 22 7.55 9.38 -13.84
C GLU A 22 6.03 9.55 -13.98
N PHE A 23 5.38 10.35 -13.11
CA PHE A 23 3.93 10.54 -13.17
C PHE A 23 3.49 11.20 -14.47
N ARG A 24 2.28 10.84 -14.91
CA ARG A 24 1.65 11.47 -16.09
C ARG A 24 1.54 12.98 -15.91
N ASN A 25 1.24 13.41 -14.69
CA ASN A 25 1.21 14.79 -14.26
C ASN A 25 2.03 14.92 -12.97
N LEU A 26 2.89 15.92 -12.86
CA LEU A 26 3.65 16.15 -11.64
C LEU A 26 2.77 16.89 -10.62
N PRO A 27 2.62 16.38 -9.38
CA PRO A 27 1.92 17.10 -8.33
C PRO A 27 2.72 18.36 -7.95
N GLY A 28 2.01 19.45 -7.62
CA GLY A 28 2.66 20.65 -7.11
C GLY A 28 3.33 20.40 -5.73
N PRO A 29 4.31 21.22 -5.33
CA PRO A 29 5.01 21.06 -4.06
C PRO A 29 4.07 21.11 -2.84
N GLU A 30 2.98 21.87 -2.91
CA GLU A 30 1.98 21.92 -1.84
C GLU A 30 1.25 20.57 -1.67
N VAL A 31 0.94 19.89 -2.79
CA VAL A 31 0.30 18.58 -2.80
C VAL A 31 1.26 17.53 -2.23
N LEU A 32 2.51 17.50 -2.69
CA LEU A 32 3.55 16.60 -2.16
C LEU A 32 3.79 16.83 -0.67
N SER A 33 3.78 18.08 -0.20
CA SER A 33 3.92 18.41 1.22
C SER A 33 2.73 17.93 2.06
N ALA A 34 1.51 18.05 1.54
CA ALA A 34 0.32 17.52 2.20
C ALA A 34 0.38 15.99 2.30
N TRP A 35 0.81 15.31 1.23
CA TRP A 35 0.97 13.86 1.23
C TRP A 35 2.06 13.40 2.19
N ALA A 36 3.20 14.08 2.22
CA ALA A 36 4.28 13.80 3.15
C ALA A 36 3.78 13.91 4.60
N ARG A 37 3.04 14.98 4.94
CA ARG A 37 2.44 15.13 6.28
C ARG A 37 1.53 13.97 6.64
N LEU A 38 0.64 13.57 5.72
CA LEU A 38 -0.27 12.45 5.97
C LEU A 38 0.49 11.15 6.25
N VAL A 39 1.52 10.85 5.45
CA VAL A 39 2.37 9.68 5.66
C VAL A 39 3.08 9.76 7.01
N ASP A 40 3.73 10.89 7.30
CA ASP A 40 4.48 11.08 8.55
C ASP A 40 3.58 10.93 9.78
N GLU A 41 2.43 11.60 9.78
CA GLU A 41 1.46 11.55 10.88
C GLU A 41 0.88 10.14 11.06
N SER A 42 0.56 9.46 9.95
CA SER A 42 0.07 8.08 9.97
C SER A 42 1.06 7.13 10.62
N MET A 43 2.36 7.34 10.41
CA MET A 43 3.43 6.49 10.93
C MET A 43 4.01 6.99 12.26
N SER A 44 3.50 8.07 12.84
CA SER A 44 4.01 8.65 14.11
C SER A 44 3.14 8.36 15.32
N SER A 45 2.12 7.51 15.17
CA SER A 45 1.23 7.09 16.26
C SER A 45 2.02 6.43 17.41
N GLU A 46 1.81 6.92 18.64
CA GLU A 46 2.47 6.38 19.85
C GLU A 46 2.14 4.90 20.10
N ALA A 47 1.03 4.40 19.55
CA ALA A 47 0.64 3.00 19.64
C ALA A 47 1.50 2.06 18.78
N ARG A 48 2.25 2.59 17.81
CA ARG A 48 3.07 1.80 16.89
C ARG A 48 4.50 1.68 17.41
N SER A 49 4.88 0.49 17.88
CA SER A 49 6.25 0.23 18.37
C SER A 49 7.26 -0.11 17.28
N TYR A 50 6.79 -0.59 16.12
CA TYR A 50 7.66 -1.06 15.01
C TYR A 50 7.37 -0.34 13.69
N HIS A 51 6.11 -0.04 13.38
CA HIS A 51 5.69 0.62 12.12
C HIS A 51 5.73 2.14 12.23
N THR A 52 6.94 2.68 12.35
CA THR A 52 7.18 4.13 12.50
C THR A 52 7.74 4.76 11.22
N THR A 53 7.85 6.07 11.14
CA THR A 53 8.58 6.74 10.03
C THR A 53 10.01 6.23 9.87
N SER A 54 10.65 5.76 10.95
CA SER A 54 11.95 5.10 10.88
C SER A 54 11.90 3.76 10.11
N HIS A 55 10.84 2.96 10.28
CA HIS A 55 10.63 1.73 9.51
C HIS A 55 10.56 2.00 8.02
N VAL A 56 9.77 2.99 7.58
CA VAL A 56 9.71 3.36 6.15
C VAL A 56 11.09 3.73 5.61
N LEU A 57 11.90 4.47 6.37
CA LEU A 57 13.27 4.81 5.98
C LEU A 57 14.19 3.59 5.93
N ASP A 58 14.02 2.63 6.83
CA ASP A 58 14.77 1.38 6.86
C ASP A 58 14.40 0.47 5.68
N VAL A 59 13.10 0.38 5.34
CA VAL A 59 12.61 -0.28 4.12
C VAL A 59 13.24 0.38 2.89
N LEU A 60 13.18 1.70 2.78
CA LEU A 60 13.79 2.46 1.68
C LEU A 60 15.31 2.23 1.60
N ALA A 61 16.00 2.10 2.72
CA ALA A 61 17.43 1.82 2.77
C ALA A 61 17.78 0.38 2.36
N ALA A 62 16.88 -0.57 2.61
CA ALA A 62 17.00 -1.98 2.25
C ALA A 62 16.65 -2.24 0.77
N LEU A 63 15.88 -1.36 0.13
CA LEU A 63 15.58 -1.46 -1.30
C LEU A 63 16.86 -1.35 -2.15
N PRO A 64 16.93 -2.05 -3.31
CA PRO A 64 18.09 -1.97 -4.20
C PRO A 64 18.37 -0.52 -4.63
N LYS A 65 19.53 0.02 -4.24
CA LYS A 65 19.95 1.40 -4.55
C LYS A 65 20.14 1.69 -6.04
N HIS A 66 20.24 0.64 -6.85
CA HIS A 66 20.30 0.79 -8.30
C HIS A 66 18.87 0.92 -8.84
N ASN A 67 18.50 2.17 -9.14
CA ASN A 67 17.42 2.59 -10.03
C ASN A 67 16.17 3.25 -9.41
N ASN A 68 16.19 3.72 -8.15
CA ASN A 68 15.11 4.53 -7.51
C ASN A 68 13.70 4.17 -8.02
N ASP A 69 13.36 2.87 -8.01
CA ASP A 69 12.17 2.38 -8.72
C ASP A 69 10.92 3.06 -8.14
N PRO A 70 10.22 3.93 -8.92
CA PRO A 70 9.14 4.76 -8.38
C PRO A 70 8.03 3.94 -7.73
N ILE A 71 7.75 2.75 -8.27
CA ILE A 71 6.75 1.84 -7.73
C ILE A 71 7.13 1.37 -6.33
N LEU A 72 8.40 1.03 -6.11
CA LEU A 72 8.88 0.58 -4.81
C LEU A 72 8.92 1.72 -3.78
N LEU A 73 9.31 2.92 -4.20
CA LEU A 73 9.32 4.10 -3.34
C LEU A 73 7.90 4.44 -2.85
N LEU A 74 6.93 4.46 -3.77
CA LEU A 74 5.53 4.75 -3.42
C LEU A 74 4.93 3.63 -2.57
N ALA A 75 5.17 2.37 -2.92
CA ALA A 75 4.71 1.25 -2.08
C ALA A 75 5.27 1.36 -0.65
N ALA A 76 6.55 1.69 -0.48
CA ALA A 76 7.18 1.87 0.83
C ALA A 76 6.52 2.98 1.66
N LEU A 77 6.25 4.12 1.04
CA LEU A 77 5.61 5.25 1.71
C LEU A 77 4.18 4.95 2.14
N PHE A 78 3.44 4.18 1.34
CA PHE A 78 2.01 3.98 1.55
C PHE A 78 1.63 2.68 2.26
N HIS A 79 2.45 1.62 2.28
CA HIS A 79 1.99 0.29 2.72
C HIS A 79 1.41 0.22 4.14
N ASP A 80 1.89 1.06 5.06
CA ASP A 80 1.48 1.08 6.47
C ASP A 80 0.72 2.36 6.89
N VAL A 81 0.26 3.20 5.96
CA VAL A 81 -0.42 4.46 6.34
C VAL A 81 -1.70 4.19 7.13
N VAL A 82 -2.39 3.07 6.89
CA VAL A 82 -3.49 2.60 7.73
C VAL A 82 -3.06 1.37 8.52
N TYR A 83 -3.11 1.46 9.85
CA TYR A 83 -2.81 0.34 10.75
C TYR A 83 -3.87 0.19 11.84
N LEU A 84 -5.09 -0.10 11.38
CA LEU A 84 -6.32 -0.08 12.18
C LEU A 84 -6.27 -1.00 13.40
N THR A 85 -5.64 -2.17 13.23
CA THR A 85 -5.49 -3.20 14.27
C THR A 85 -4.66 -2.72 15.45
N VAL A 86 -3.73 -1.79 15.23
CA VAL A 86 -2.84 -1.22 16.26
C VAL A 86 -3.35 0.13 16.75
N ASP A 87 -3.67 1.05 15.83
CA ASP A 87 -4.03 2.42 16.17
C ASP A 87 -5.42 2.54 16.80
N ARG A 88 -6.32 1.59 16.57
CA ARG A 88 -7.71 1.59 17.11
C ARG A 88 -8.56 2.83 16.82
N HIS A 89 -8.06 3.83 16.09
CA HIS A 89 -8.82 4.87 15.38
C HIS A 89 -8.18 5.18 14.01
N LEU A 90 -8.94 5.80 13.11
CA LEU A 90 -8.39 6.42 11.89
C LEU A 90 -8.30 7.92 12.15
N SER A 91 -7.26 8.59 11.65
CA SER A 91 -7.20 10.05 11.67
C SER A 91 -8.31 10.67 10.80
N THR A 92 -8.61 11.95 11.00
CA THR A 92 -9.60 12.67 10.17
C THR A 92 -9.27 12.57 8.69
N ASP A 93 -7.99 12.72 8.34
CA ASP A 93 -7.53 12.67 6.95
C ASP A 93 -7.62 11.27 6.36
N GLN A 94 -7.28 10.24 7.15
CA GLN A 94 -7.47 8.84 6.73
C GLN A 94 -8.96 8.55 6.52
N GLN A 95 -9.85 8.97 7.43
CA GLN A 95 -11.29 8.79 7.30
C GLN A 95 -11.85 9.48 6.06
N ALA A 96 -11.35 10.67 5.70
CA ALA A 96 -11.77 11.36 4.49
C ALA A 96 -11.45 10.55 3.22
N LEU A 97 -10.34 9.80 3.23
CA LEU A 97 -9.89 8.99 2.08
C LEU A 97 -10.55 7.60 2.03
N VAL A 98 -10.70 6.92 3.18
CA VAL A 98 -11.20 5.54 3.22
C VAL A 98 -12.68 5.44 3.58
N GLY A 99 -13.28 6.49 4.14
CA GLY A 99 -14.67 6.48 4.65
C GLY A 99 -15.73 6.36 3.55
N THR A 100 -15.31 6.48 2.29
CA THR A 100 -16.14 6.12 1.14
C THR A 100 -16.29 4.59 1.06
N ILE A 101 -15.24 3.82 1.36
CA ILE A 101 -15.16 2.37 1.20
C ILE A 101 -15.52 1.60 2.46
N ILE A 102 -15.31 2.19 3.64
CA ILE A 102 -15.67 1.56 4.91
C ILE A 102 -16.59 2.47 5.73
N ARG A 103 -17.62 1.88 6.33
CA ARG A 103 -18.44 2.51 7.35
C ARG A 103 -18.16 1.85 8.68
N ASP A 104 -18.07 2.67 9.72
CA ASP A 104 -18.09 2.23 11.11
C ASP A 104 -19.45 2.64 11.73
N PRO A 105 -20.51 1.84 11.54
CA PRO A 105 -21.84 2.15 12.04
C PRO A 105 -21.95 2.09 13.57
N SER A 106 -21.05 1.38 14.26
CA SER A 106 -21.05 1.22 15.72
C SER A 106 -20.15 2.21 16.46
N GLY A 107 -19.18 2.82 15.78
CA GLY A 107 -18.07 3.55 16.43
C GLY A 107 -17.10 2.62 17.17
N GLU A 108 -17.37 1.31 17.14
CA GLU A 108 -16.53 0.24 17.64
C GLU A 108 -16.18 -0.67 16.45
N LYS A 109 -14.88 -0.70 16.14
CA LYS A 109 -14.26 -1.16 14.90
C LYS A 109 -14.37 -2.64 14.57
N GLU A 110 -15.08 -3.41 15.38
CA GLU A 110 -15.28 -4.83 15.15
C GLU A 110 -16.30 -5.10 14.01
N ASN A 111 -17.06 -4.07 13.60
CA ASN A 111 -18.07 -4.17 12.53
C ASN A 111 -17.85 -3.13 11.42
N LEU A 112 -16.65 -3.08 10.85
CA LEU A 112 -16.48 -2.33 9.60
C LEU A 112 -17.36 -2.94 8.51
N GLU A 113 -18.16 -2.10 7.87
CA GLU A 113 -18.98 -2.47 6.72
C GLU A 113 -18.33 -1.92 5.44
N PHE A 114 -18.02 -2.81 4.50
CA PHE A 114 -17.57 -2.39 3.17
C PHE A 114 -18.73 -1.80 2.39
N VAL A 115 -18.56 -0.55 1.96
CA VAL A 115 -19.46 0.12 1.03
C VAL A 115 -19.11 -0.33 -0.38
N GLU A 116 -20.10 -0.83 -1.12
CA GLU A 116 -19.89 -1.20 -2.52
C GLU A 116 -19.59 0.04 -3.39
N HIS A 117 -18.35 0.18 -3.82
CA HIS A 117 -17.97 1.12 -4.87
C HIS A 117 -18.07 0.46 -6.24
N ARG A 118 -19.18 0.67 -6.94
CA ARG A 118 -19.41 0.06 -8.26
C ARG A 118 -18.86 0.88 -9.44
N GLU A 119 -18.45 2.13 -9.22
CA GLU A 119 -18.14 3.07 -10.31
C GLU A 119 -16.68 3.54 -10.35
N ASP A 120 -15.91 3.39 -9.27
CA ASP A 120 -14.51 3.79 -9.26
C ASP A 120 -13.60 2.65 -9.75
N GLY A 121 -13.09 2.79 -10.97
CA GLY A 121 -12.27 1.78 -11.62
C GLY A 121 -10.95 1.49 -10.89
N LEU A 122 -10.29 2.49 -10.29
CA LEU A 122 -9.01 2.28 -9.61
C LEU A 122 -9.19 1.61 -8.25
N LEU A 123 -10.24 1.98 -7.51
CA LEU A 123 -10.58 1.31 -6.25
C LEU A 123 -11.00 -0.14 -6.48
N LEU A 124 -11.80 -0.40 -7.53
CA LEU A 124 -12.17 -1.76 -7.92
C LEU A 124 -10.97 -2.60 -8.37
N LEU A 125 -10.00 -1.98 -9.06
CA LEU A 125 -8.74 -2.63 -9.42
C LEU A 125 -7.97 -3.07 -8.18
N VAL A 126 -7.80 -2.18 -7.19
CA VAL A 126 -7.10 -2.53 -5.94
C VAL A 126 -7.87 -3.57 -5.13
N ARG A 127 -9.21 -3.48 -5.07
CA ARG A 127 -10.05 -4.52 -4.47
C ARG A 127 -9.79 -5.90 -5.08
N ASP A 128 -9.68 -6.00 -6.40
CA ASP A 128 -9.38 -7.26 -7.07
C ASP A 128 -7.95 -7.76 -6.81
N ILE A 129 -6.96 -6.87 -6.65
CA ILE A 129 -5.58 -7.23 -6.29
C ILE A 129 -5.51 -7.85 -4.90
N PHE A 130 -6.27 -7.31 -3.94
CA PHE A 130 -6.28 -7.81 -2.56
C PHE A 130 -7.27 -8.97 -2.35
N GLU A 131 -8.10 -9.27 -3.35
CA GLU A 131 -9.18 -10.26 -3.26
C GLU A 131 -10.12 -9.97 -2.08
N VAL A 132 -10.39 -8.69 -1.84
CA VAL A 132 -11.31 -8.28 -0.77
C VAL A 132 -12.74 -8.61 -1.19
N GLY A 133 -13.26 -9.69 -0.60
CA GLY A 133 -14.63 -10.13 -0.73
C GLY A 133 -15.61 -9.25 0.06
N ASN A 134 -16.82 -9.77 0.28
CA ASN A 134 -17.81 -9.13 1.16
C ASN A 134 -17.67 -9.61 2.63
N THR A 135 -16.61 -10.36 2.95
CA THR A 135 -16.37 -10.92 4.28
C THR A 135 -15.28 -10.14 4.98
N ASN A 136 -15.49 -9.84 6.27
CA ASN A 136 -14.57 -9.14 7.17
C ASN A 136 -13.36 -10.01 7.55
N ASP A 137 -12.71 -10.65 6.57
CA ASP A 137 -11.45 -11.33 6.81
C ASP A 137 -10.41 -10.25 7.14
N SER A 138 -9.99 -10.21 8.41
CA SER A 138 -9.08 -9.20 8.94
C SER A 138 -7.66 -9.31 8.39
N VAL A 139 -7.33 -10.41 7.70
CA VAL A 139 -6.01 -10.66 7.14
C VAL A 139 -5.77 -9.78 5.91
N GLY A 140 -4.89 -8.80 6.04
CA GLY A 140 -4.54 -7.87 4.98
C GLY A 140 -5.43 -6.63 4.89
N LEU A 141 -6.29 -6.39 5.89
CA LEU A 141 -7.18 -5.23 5.92
C LEU A 141 -6.41 -3.91 5.99
N ASN A 142 -5.35 -3.86 6.80
CA ASN A 142 -4.52 -2.67 6.95
C ASN A 142 -3.85 -2.30 5.62
N GLU A 143 -3.21 -3.27 4.99
CA GLU A 143 -2.50 -3.13 3.71
C GLU A 143 -3.48 -2.78 2.58
N TYR A 144 -4.69 -3.34 2.60
CA TYR A 144 -5.75 -2.96 1.66
C TYR A 144 -6.17 -1.50 1.84
N LEU A 145 -6.44 -1.06 3.08
CA LEU A 145 -6.84 0.33 3.34
C LEU A 145 -5.69 1.31 3.06
N SER A 146 -4.45 0.91 3.32
CA SER A 146 -3.24 1.62 2.90
C SER A 146 -3.16 1.78 1.38
N ALA A 147 -3.45 0.70 0.62
CA ALA A 147 -3.51 0.76 -0.83
C ALA A 147 -4.67 1.64 -1.35
N VAL A 148 -5.81 1.67 -0.64
CA VAL A 148 -6.91 2.60 -0.93
C VAL A 148 -6.47 4.05 -0.76
N VAL A 149 -5.78 4.37 0.34
CA VAL A 149 -5.20 5.72 0.56
C VAL A 149 -4.26 6.07 -0.59
N ALA A 150 -3.38 5.14 -0.99
CA ALA A 150 -2.48 5.34 -2.13
C ALA A 150 -3.25 5.64 -3.43
N VAL A 151 -4.31 4.89 -3.74
CA VAL A 151 -5.14 5.14 -4.94
C VAL A 151 -5.81 6.50 -4.89
N GLN A 152 -6.42 6.86 -3.77
CA GLN A 152 -7.13 8.13 -3.63
C GLN A 152 -6.20 9.33 -3.79
N MET A 153 -4.95 9.21 -3.36
CA MET A 153 -3.95 10.27 -3.47
C MET A 153 -3.28 10.29 -4.85
N LEU A 154 -2.86 9.13 -5.35
CA LEU A 154 -2.05 9.03 -6.57
C LEU A 154 -2.88 8.93 -7.86
N GLY A 155 -4.15 8.53 -7.79
CA GLY A 155 -4.94 8.06 -8.94
C GLY A 155 -5.09 9.05 -10.09
N GLU A 156 -5.04 10.36 -9.83
CA GLU A 156 -5.08 11.40 -10.88
C GLU A 156 -3.71 11.61 -11.58
N TYR A 157 -2.63 11.13 -10.97
CA TYR A 157 -1.26 11.36 -11.39
C TYR A 157 -0.60 10.13 -12.01
N VAL A 158 -1.09 8.94 -11.69
CA VAL A 158 -0.56 7.66 -12.19
C VAL A 158 -1.55 6.91 -13.08
N THR A 159 -1.03 5.96 -13.85
CA THR A 159 -1.79 5.04 -14.68
C THR A 159 -2.34 3.87 -13.86
N SER A 160 -3.39 3.22 -14.37
CA SER A 160 -3.89 1.96 -13.79
C SER A 160 -2.81 0.87 -13.75
N ALA A 161 -1.85 0.89 -14.68
CA ALA A 161 -0.71 -0.02 -14.71
C ALA A 161 0.26 0.23 -13.54
N GLU A 162 0.45 1.48 -13.13
CA GLU A 162 1.28 1.83 -11.97
C GLU A 162 0.55 1.50 -10.67
N ILE A 163 -0.74 1.86 -10.53
CA ILE A 163 -1.57 1.43 -9.40
C ILE A 163 -1.57 -0.08 -9.23
N PHE A 164 -1.66 -0.83 -10.33
CA PHE A 164 -1.60 -2.27 -10.32
C PHE A 164 -0.29 -2.80 -9.71
N GLN A 165 0.84 -2.18 -10.07
CA GLN A 165 2.16 -2.59 -9.58
C GLN A 165 2.40 -2.14 -8.13
N ILE A 166 1.96 -0.93 -7.76
CA ILE A 166 2.02 -0.42 -6.37
C ILE A 166 1.17 -1.31 -5.46
N GLY A 167 -0.08 -1.58 -5.87
CA GLY A 167 -0.99 -2.46 -5.13
C GLY A 167 -0.43 -3.88 -4.97
N ALA A 168 0.25 -4.42 -5.98
CA ALA A 168 0.91 -5.72 -5.86
C ALA A 168 2.06 -5.71 -4.83
N CYS A 169 2.83 -4.62 -4.74
CA CYS A 169 3.87 -4.48 -3.72
C CYS A 169 3.27 -4.37 -2.32
N ILE A 170 2.23 -3.56 -2.12
CA ILE A 170 1.57 -3.42 -0.81
C ILE A 170 0.86 -4.73 -0.41
N GLU A 171 0.24 -5.46 -1.34
CA GLU A 171 -0.34 -6.78 -1.03
C GLU A 171 0.72 -7.78 -0.56
N ALA A 172 1.91 -7.71 -1.15
CA ALA A 172 3.01 -8.60 -0.81
C ALA A 172 3.58 -8.37 0.60
N SER A 173 3.31 -7.24 1.27
CA SER A 173 3.68 -7.03 2.67
C SER A 173 2.69 -7.65 3.66
N ILE A 174 1.54 -8.17 3.21
CA ILE A 174 0.60 -8.86 4.11
C ILE A 174 1.30 -10.07 4.74
N PRO A 175 1.38 -10.14 6.08
CA PRO A 175 2.04 -11.24 6.77
C PRO A 175 1.39 -12.58 6.42
N VAL A 176 2.15 -13.44 5.73
CA VAL A 176 1.86 -14.84 5.35
C VAL A 176 0.36 -15.13 5.17
N ARG A 177 -0.19 -14.93 3.96
CA ARG A 177 -1.45 -15.59 3.56
C ARG A 177 -1.21 -17.09 3.38
N PRO A 178 -1.66 -17.97 4.30
CA PRO A 178 -1.42 -19.39 4.16
C PRO A 178 -2.37 -19.96 3.10
N ASN A 179 -1.84 -20.38 1.96
CA ASN A 179 -2.59 -21.24 1.04
C ASN A 179 -2.33 -22.70 1.40
N THR A 180 -3.12 -23.22 2.35
CA THR A 180 -2.95 -24.58 2.86
C THR A 180 -4.06 -25.52 2.37
N CYS A 181 -3.69 -26.77 2.09
CA CYS A 181 -4.60 -27.89 1.90
C CYS A 181 -4.18 -28.99 2.87
N ASN A 182 -5.11 -29.42 3.72
CA ASN A 182 -4.83 -30.41 4.78
C ASN A 182 -3.64 -30.04 5.68
N GLY A 183 -3.45 -28.74 5.95
CA GLY A 183 -2.36 -28.24 6.80
C GLY A 183 -1.00 -28.07 6.10
N TYR A 184 -0.87 -28.39 4.81
CA TYR A 184 0.35 -28.18 4.04
C TYR A 184 0.23 -26.96 3.14
N VAL A 185 1.26 -26.11 3.10
CA VAL A 185 1.35 -25.00 2.15
C VAL A 185 1.44 -25.58 0.74
N VAL A 186 0.44 -25.31 -0.09
CA VAL A 186 0.34 -25.81 -1.47
C VAL A 186 1.02 -24.85 -2.45
N ARG A 187 0.97 -23.55 -2.15
CA ARG A 187 1.61 -22.48 -2.93
C ARG A 187 2.17 -21.42 -2.00
N SER A 188 3.30 -20.82 -2.37
CA SER A 188 3.81 -19.66 -1.63
C SER A 188 2.89 -18.45 -1.83
N PRO A 189 2.86 -17.48 -0.89
CA PRO A 189 2.06 -16.25 -1.04
C PRO A 189 2.33 -15.54 -2.38
N MET A 190 3.59 -15.51 -2.83
CA MET A 190 3.99 -14.86 -4.07
C MET A 190 3.49 -15.58 -5.33
N GLN A 191 3.35 -16.91 -5.28
CA GLN A 191 2.72 -17.66 -6.37
C GLN A 191 1.23 -17.33 -6.45
N VAL A 192 0.55 -17.25 -5.30
CA VAL A 192 -0.86 -16.87 -5.23
C VAL A 192 -1.06 -15.44 -5.76
N LEU A 193 -0.23 -14.49 -5.33
CA LEU A 193 -0.23 -13.13 -5.85
C LEU A 193 -0.02 -13.13 -7.37
N HIS A 194 1.00 -13.81 -7.90
CA HIS A 194 1.24 -13.86 -9.35
C HIS A 194 0.04 -14.41 -10.14
N ASP A 195 -0.59 -15.48 -9.66
CA ASP A 195 -1.80 -16.04 -10.28
C ASP A 195 -2.97 -15.07 -10.27
N ARG A 196 -3.11 -14.29 -9.18
CA ARG A 196 -4.10 -13.23 -9.08
C ARG A 196 -3.79 -12.08 -10.05
N LEU A 197 -2.54 -11.64 -10.13
CA LEU A 197 -2.10 -10.61 -11.08
C LEU A 197 -2.40 -11.01 -12.54
N LEU A 198 -2.26 -12.30 -12.89
CA LEU A 198 -2.68 -12.81 -14.21
C LEU A 198 -4.19 -12.64 -14.47
N LEU A 199 -5.03 -12.92 -13.47
CA LEU A 199 -6.48 -12.77 -13.57
C LEU A 199 -6.88 -11.29 -13.68
N VAL A 200 -6.32 -10.44 -12.82
CA VAL A 200 -6.59 -9.00 -12.76
C VAL A 200 -6.14 -8.32 -14.05
N ASN A 201 -4.92 -8.62 -14.54
CA ASN A 201 -4.43 -8.09 -15.82
C ASN A 201 -5.37 -8.41 -16.99
N ARG A 202 -5.94 -9.62 -17.05
CA ARG A 202 -6.93 -10.01 -18.06
C ARG A 202 -8.27 -9.29 -17.87
N LYS A 203 -8.78 -9.23 -16.64
CA LYS A 203 -10.08 -8.61 -16.30
C LYS A 203 -10.09 -7.13 -16.67
N TRP A 204 -8.99 -6.42 -16.39
CA TRP A 204 -8.88 -4.98 -16.57
C TRP A 204 -8.22 -4.58 -17.90
N GLY A 205 -7.79 -5.56 -18.71
CA GLY A 205 -7.14 -5.28 -19.99
C GLY A 205 -5.88 -4.43 -19.87
N LEU A 206 -5.08 -4.62 -18.81
CA LEU A 206 -3.90 -3.78 -18.53
C LEU A 206 -2.74 -4.00 -19.52
N GLY A 207 -2.78 -5.09 -20.31
CA GLY A 207 -1.86 -5.33 -21.41
C GLY A 207 -0.48 -5.88 -21.02
N PHE A 208 -0.27 -6.25 -19.75
CA PHE A 208 1.01 -6.83 -19.32
C PHE A 208 1.22 -8.21 -19.95
N SER A 209 2.41 -8.43 -20.49
CA SER A 209 2.90 -9.74 -20.89
C SER A 209 3.23 -10.61 -19.68
N SER A 210 3.38 -11.93 -19.88
CA SER A 210 3.81 -12.85 -18.82
C SER A 210 5.18 -12.48 -18.22
N HIS A 211 6.08 -11.91 -19.04
CA HIS A 211 7.38 -11.44 -18.59
C HIS A 211 7.26 -10.20 -17.69
N GLU A 212 6.40 -9.26 -18.05
CA GLU A 212 6.16 -8.07 -17.23
C GLU A 212 5.45 -8.42 -15.92
N LEU A 213 4.47 -9.32 -15.94
CA LEU A 213 3.85 -9.83 -14.70
C LEU A 213 4.86 -10.53 -13.79
N THR A 214 5.77 -11.32 -14.37
CA THR A 214 6.87 -11.94 -13.61
C THR A 214 7.74 -10.86 -12.97
N LYS A 215 8.08 -9.79 -13.70
CA LYS A 215 8.83 -8.64 -13.15
C LYS A 215 8.05 -7.93 -12.05
N THR A 216 6.74 -7.72 -12.20
CA THR A 216 5.88 -7.14 -11.17
C THR A 216 5.91 -7.98 -9.90
N THR A 217 5.77 -9.30 -10.00
CA THR A 217 5.88 -10.20 -8.85
C THR A 217 7.29 -10.17 -8.25
N GLN A 218 8.36 -10.15 -9.05
CA GLN A 218 9.72 -10.01 -8.54
C GLN A 218 9.93 -8.70 -7.78
N ARG A 219 9.30 -7.60 -8.25
CA ARG A 219 9.30 -6.33 -7.53
C ARG A 219 8.58 -6.46 -6.19
N ALA A 220 7.41 -7.09 -6.16
CA ALA A 220 6.66 -7.34 -4.94
C ALA A 220 7.45 -8.22 -3.95
N VAL A 221 8.19 -9.23 -4.42
CA VAL A 221 9.10 -10.03 -3.59
C VAL A 221 10.20 -9.17 -2.97
N LYS A 222 10.85 -8.32 -3.76
CA LYS A 222 11.89 -7.40 -3.24
C LYS A 222 11.33 -6.49 -2.16
N PHE A 223 10.12 -5.99 -2.36
CA PHE A 223 9.43 -5.16 -1.39
C PHE A 223 9.16 -5.92 -0.09
N ALA A 224 8.52 -7.08 -0.17
CA ALA A 224 8.22 -7.91 1.00
C ALA A 224 9.49 -8.31 1.78
N LEU A 225 10.61 -8.58 1.10
CA LEU A 225 11.88 -8.86 1.75
C LEU A 225 12.46 -7.64 2.45
N ALA A 226 12.35 -6.45 1.84
CA ALA A 226 12.81 -5.20 2.44
C ALA A 226 11.99 -4.85 3.69
N ASP A 227 10.67 -4.98 3.61
CA ASP A 227 9.74 -4.81 4.72
C ASP A 227 10.04 -5.78 5.88
N LEU A 228 10.25 -7.07 5.58
CA LEU A 228 10.64 -8.03 6.62
C LEU A 228 12.01 -7.72 7.25
N SER A 229 12.94 -7.15 6.48
CA SER A 229 14.30 -6.86 6.95
C SER A 229 14.42 -5.60 7.82
N SER A 230 13.41 -4.74 7.87
CA SER A 230 13.42 -3.58 8.78
C SER A 230 12.95 -3.93 10.20
N PHE A 231 12.43 -5.14 10.43
CA PHE A 231 12.16 -5.68 11.77
C PHE A 231 13.43 -6.32 12.37
N HIS A 232 14.38 -5.50 12.80
CA HIS A 232 15.64 -5.92 13.44
C HIS A 232 15.91 -5.21 14.77
#